data_AF-A0A661AUI6-F1
#
_entry.id   AF-A0A661AUI6-F1
#
_cell.length_a   1.000
_cell.length_b   1.000
_cell.length_c   1.000
_cell.angle_alpha   90.00
_cell.angle_beta   90.00
_cell.angle_gamma   90.00
#
_symmetry.space_group_name_H-M   'P 1'
#
loop_
_entity.id
_entity.type
_entity.pdbx_description
1 polymer ?
#
loop_
_entity_poly.entity_id
_entity_poly.type
_entity_poly.pdbx_seq_one_letter_code
_entity_poly.pdbx_strand_id
1 'polypeptide(L)' 'ISNLGIGDSIHLRDLKLPEKWRITEDLEEVIVSIVAPKKLEEIEVVEEEEEVKEPEVVKEEEKKEEEEKEEEE' A
#
# COMPACT_ATOMS: atom_id res chain seq x y z
N ILE A 1 -25.14 -16.91 6.85
CA ILE A 1 -23.72 -16.74 6.43
C ILE A 1 -22.92 -15.96 7.47
N SER A 2 -23.04 -16.32 8.75
CA SER A 2 -22.65 -15.42 9.85
C SER A 2 -21.38 -15.84 10.60
N ASN A 3 -20.73 -16.93 10.17
CA ASN A 3 -19.59 -17.52 10.88
C ASN A 3 -18.41 -17.85 9.95
N LEU A 4 -18.19 -17.01 8.94
CA LEU A 4 -17.12 -17.16 7.95
C LEU A 4 -16.00 -16.14 8.23
N GLY A 5 -14.76 -16.59 8.10
CA GLY A 5 -13.55 -15.79 8.30
C GLY A 5 -13.04 -15.13 7.02
N ILE A 6 -12.03 -14.28 7.16
CA ILE A 6 -11.34 -13.65 6.02
C ILE A 6 -10.57 -14.74 5.26
N GLY A 7 -10.74 -14.80 3.94
CA GLY A 7 -10.18 -15.83 3.07
C GLY A 7 -11.12 -17.02 2.83
N ASP A 8 -12.21 -17.13 3.60
CA ASP A 8 -13.19 -18.20 3.38
C ASP A 8 -13.97 -17.96 2.08
N SER A 9 -14.34 -19.07 1.44
CA SER A 9 -15.12 -19.08 0.21
C SER A 9 -16.23 -20.12 0.30
N ILE A 10 -17.42 -19.75 -0.17
CA ILE A 10 -18.60 -20.62 -0.22
C ILE A 10 -18.75 -21.13 -1.65
N HIS A 11 -18.89 -22.45 -1.80
CA HIS A 11 -19.14 -23.08 -3.09
C HIS A 11 -20.63 -23.40 -3.27
N LEU A 12 -21.05 -23.65 -4.51
CA LEU A 12 -22.42 -24.09 -4.81
C LEU A 12 -22.82 -25.37 -4.07
N ARG A 13 -21.87 -26.27 -3.79
CA ARG A 13 -22.06 -27.49 -2.98
C ARG A 13 -22.54 -27.21 -1.56
N ASP A 14 -22.16 -26.08 -0.99
CA ASP A 14 -22.47 -25.75 0.41
C ASP A 14 -23.89 -25.19 0.59
N LEU A 15 -24.61 -24.93 -0.52
CA LEU A 15 -25.98 -24.42 -0.49
C LEU A 15 -26.97 -25.51 -0.08
N LYS A 16 -27.68 -25.25 1.03
CA LYS A 16 -28.83 -26.06 1.44
C LYS A 16 -30.05 -25.69 0.59
N LEU A 17 -30.32 -26.48 -0.43
CA LEU A 17 -31.48 -26.26 -1.30
C LEU A 17 -32.74 -26.95 -0.78
N PRO A 18 -33.92 -26.33 -0.91
CA PRO A 18 -35.19 -27.02 -0.73
C PRO A 18 -35.42 -28.03 -1.87
N GLU A 19 -36.20 -29.08 -1.61
CA GLU A 19 -36.41 -30.24 -2.52
C GLU A 19 -36.87 -29.88 -3.95
N LYS A 20 -37.37 -28.65 -4.17
CA LYS A 20 -37.86 -28.18 -5.47
C LYS A 20 -36.78 -27.60 -6.36
N TRP A 21 -35.57 -27.36 -5.86
CA TRP A 21 -34.51 -26.68 -6.61
C TRP A 21 -33.32 -27.61 -6.88
N ARG A 22 -32.76 -27.53 -8.09
CA ARG A 22 -31.60 -28.30 -8.53
C ARG A 22 -30.56 -27.33 -9.07
N ILE A 23 -29.30 -27.53 -8.67
CA ILE A 23 -28.15 -26.82 -9.24
C ILE A 23 -27.86 -27.42 -10.61
N THR A 24 -27.85 -26.59 -11.65
CA THR A 24 -27.50 -26.99 -13.03
C THR A 24 -26.05 -26.69 -13.36
N GLU A 25 -25.44 -25.76 -12.62
CA GLU A 25 -24.08 -25.28 -12.82
C GLU A 25 -23.05 -26.16 -12.08
N ASP A 26 -21.77 -25.84 -12.27
CA ASP A 26 -20.69 -26.59 -11.66
C ASP A 26 -20.65 -26.42 -10.14
N LEU A 27 -20.65 -27.54 -9.44
CA LEU A 27 -20.73 -27.58 -7.99
C LEU A 27 -19.46 -27.01 -7.30
N GLU A 28 -18.32 -26.88 -7.99
CA GLU A 28 -17.06 -26.28 -7.51
C GLU A 28 -16.99 -24.77 -7.76
N GLU A 29 -18.04 -24.19 -8.31
CA GLU A 29 -18.07 -22.74 -8.51
C GLU A 29 -18.17 -22.02 -7.16
N VAL A 30 -17.27 -21.04 -6.97
CA VAL A 30 -17.24 -20.17 -5.79
C VAL A 30 -18.24 -19.03 -5.99
N ILE A 31 -19.25 -18.96 -5.11
CA ILE A 31 -20.30 -17.93 -5.18
C ILE A 31 -20.05 -16.73 -4.28
N VAL A 32 -19.29 -16.93 -3.20
CA VAL A 32 -18.95 -15.88 -2.23
C VAL A 32 -17.52 -16.09 -1.79
N SER A 33 -16.72 -15.04 -1.80
CA SER A 33 -15.37 -15.03 -1.24
C SER A 33 -15.25 -13.85 -0.28
N ILE A 34 -14.73 -14.09 0.91
CA ILE A 34 -14.58 -13.06 1.94
C ILE A 34 -13.18 -12.48 1.85
N VAL A 35 -13.11 -11.26 1.34
CA VAL A 35 -11.85 -10.50 1.26
C VAL A 35 -11.66 -9.63 2.50
N ALA A 36 -10.39 -9.41 2.86
CA ALA A 36 -10.05 -8.48 3.92
C ALA A 36 -10.56 -7.07 3.58
N PRO A 37 -11.03 -6.29 4.57
CA PRO A 37 -11.38 -4.90 4.32
C PRO A 37 -10.15 -4.14 3.82
N LYS A 38 -10.35 -3.25 2.84
CA LYS A 38 -9.28 -2.39 2.37
C LYS A 38 -8.89 -1.45 3.51
N LYS A 39 -7.67 -1.60 4.04
CA LYS A 39 -7.09 -0.62 4.95
C LYS A 39 -6.83 0.66 4.15
N LEU A 40 -7.36 1.79 4.62
CA LEU A 40 -6.85 3.09 4.19
C LEU A 40 -5.45 3.18 4.79
N GLU A 41 -4.42 3.12 3.95
CA GLU A 41 -3.10 3.60 4.35
C GLU A 41 -3.27 5.10 4.59
N GLU A 42 -3.32 5.50 5.85
CA GLU A 42 -2.86 6.85 6.19
C GLU A 42 -1.43 6.89 5.66
N ILE A 43 -1.22 7.73 4.67
CA ILE A 43 0.10 8.06 4.17
C ILE A 43 0.77 8.74 5.37
N GLU A 44 1.46 7.95 6.19
CA GLU A 44 2.57 8.45 6.99
C GLU A 44 3.57 8.96 5.96
N VAL A 45 3.37 10.22 5.55
CA VAL A 45 4.41 10.99 4.88
C VAL A 45 5.56 10.91 5.86
N VAL A 46 6.57 10.15 5.46
CA VAL A 46 7.85 10.01 6.16
C VAL A 46 8.40 11.42 6.28
N GLU A 47 8.08 12.08 7.38
CA GLU A 47 8.45 13.46 7.72
C GLU A 47 9.88 13.51 8.30
N GLU A 48 10.73 12.49 8.07
CA GLU A 48 11.97 12.33 8.85
C GLU A 48 13.25 12.03 8.03
N GLU A 49 13.30 12.22 6.71
CA GLU A 49 14.58 12.07 5.98
C GLU A 49 15.02 13.26 5.10
N GLU A 50 14.23 14.33 4.94
CA GLU A 50 14.66 15.48 4.11
C GLU A 50 14.98 16.76 4.89
N GLU A 51 14.77 16.80 6.22
CA GLU A 51 14.93 18.02 7.02
C GLU A 51 16.20 18.07 7.90
N VAL A 52 17.20 17.22 7.63
CA VAL A 52 18.52 17.30 8.30
C VAL A 52 19.68 17.46 7.29
N LYS A 53 19.72 18.66 6.72
CA LYS A 53 20.87 19.58 6.78
C LYS A 53 22.18 19.23 6.04
N GLU A 54 22.32 19.86 4.87
CA GLU A 54 23.41 20.77 4.49
C GLU A 54 24.87 20.25 4.58
N PRO A 55 25.55 20.14 3.42
CA PRO A 55 26.66 21.07 3.18
C PRO A 55 26.78 21.49 1.70
N GLU A 56 25.76 22.11 1.12
CA GLU A 56 25.98 22.89 -0.11
C GLU A 56 26.52 24.30 0.22
N VAL A 57 26.19 24.88 1.38
CA VAL A 57 26.63 26.22 1.77
C VAL A 57 28.16 26.30 2.00
N VAL A 58 28.78 25.26 2.56
CA VAL A 58 30.25 25.24 2.79
C VAL A 58 31.03 25.28 1.47
N LYS A 59 30.50 24.66 0.41
CA LYS A 59 31.16 24.66 -0.91
C LYS A 59 31.08 26.02 -1.61
N GLU A 60 30.03 26.79 -1.36
CA GLU A 60 29.88 28.11 -1.98
C GLU A 60 30.76 29.16 -1.26
N GLU A 61 30.92 29.04 0.06
CA GLU A 61 31.84 29.89 0.84
C GLU A 61 33.31 29.66 0.46
N GLU A 62 33.76 28.40 0.30
CA GLU A 62 35.14 28.11 -0.15
C GLU A 62 35.43 28.65 -1.55
N LYS A 63 34.47 28.56 -2.48
CA LYS A 63 34.64 29.12 -3.83
C LYS A 63 34.75 30.64 -3.85
N LYS A 64 33.97 31.31 -2.99
CA LYS A 64 33.94 32.76 -2.95
C LYS A 64 35.21 33.35 -2.31
N GLU A 65 35.78 32.66 -1.32
CA GLU A 65 37.06 33.08 -0.73
C GLU A 65 38.26 32.85 -1.66
N GLU A 66 38.17 31.91 -2.61
CA GLU A 66 39.21 31.69 -3.63
C GLU A 66 39.17 32.76 -4.74
N GLU A 67 37.98 33.20 -5.18
CA GLU A 67 37.84 34.30 -6.16
C GLU A 67 38.23 35.68 -5.59
N GLU A 68 37.94 35.99 -4.32
CA GLU A 68 38.35 37.28 -3.71
C GLU A 68 39.87 37.39 -3.50
N LYS A 69 40.61 36.28 -3.42
CA LYS A 69 42.08 36.29 -3.28
C LYS A 69 42.83 36.45 -4.61
N GLU A 70 42.22 36.13 -5.75
CA GLU A 70 42.84 36.30 -7.08
C GLU A 70 42.63 37.70 -7.68
N GLU A 71 41.67 38.51 -7.20
CA GLU A 71 41.47 39.89 -7.67
C GLU A 71 42.28 40.96 -6.89
N GLU A 72 42.92 40.61 -5.76
CA GLU A 72 43.74 41.54 -4.96
C GLU A 72 45.27 41.30 -5.06
N GLU A 73 45.74 40.48 -6.01
CA GLU A 73 47.18 40.29 -6.35
C GLU A 73 47.61 40.90 -7.69
#